data_AF-D7FLJ6-F1
#
_entry.id   AF-D7FLJ6-F1
#
_cell.length_a   1.000
_cell.length_b   1.000
_cell.length_c   1.000
_cell.angle_alpha   90.00
_cell.angle_beta   90.00
_cell.angle_gamma   90.00
#
_symmetry.space_group_name_H-M   'P 1'
#
loop_
_entity.id
_entity.type
_entity.pdbx_description
1 polymer ?
#
loop_
_entity_poly.entity_id
_entity_poly.type
_entity_poly.pdbx_seq_one_letter_code
_entity_poly.pdbx_strand_id
1 'polypeptide(L)'
;MKTVSLTLIASLLAAPAAAVEYTVATCADLADVDDTQVTSLTIDASTFACDEYTRFRVRNAMTLKATVPAVEFGNFSLKVLGELTVEPDVMFNGVVDQVKNGGVLSVAEGATATFMGTSEFSDNSVAVKQIGPVSCGDGCTRIGRGLSYIVKKGGAIHNKGTLTFEGDATFERNEVHTEDSVEQGKAGAISNTGSGTILFKSKLTMKDNEADGFFEGIGGAIYNRGEIVVEGESLFSLNTSSDGGGIYQTSIGTMTFNGAATFSENSAYDLLGGGLMNDGGVVNINAGSLFELNGASGSGDGGLGGAIYNTNAGVVTLMGSTTFRENAAFMGGAIYTSDGDEENGEPASVTTFPDDTVFEDNSAEHCPDVHNGDSDNCPVV
;
A
#
# COMPACT_ATOMS: atom_id res chain seq x y z
N MET A 1 46.96 -33.32 48.35
CA MET A 1 45.59 -32.86 47.99
C MET A 1 45.68 -31.68 47.05
N LYS A 2 45.32 -31.87 45.79
CA LYS A 2 44.71 -30.86 44.91
C LYS A 2 44.07 -31.61 43.75
N THR A 3 42.78 -31.88 43.93
CA THR A 3 41.87 -32.50 42.96
C THR A 3 41.64 -31.51 41.83
N VAL A 4 42.02 -31.88 40.60
CA VAL A 4 41.64 -31.14 39.40
C VAL A 4 40.22 -31.57 39.05
N SER A 5 39.28 -30.64 39.18
CA SER A 5 37.89 -30.82 38.79
C SER A 5 37.79 -30.73 37.26
N LEU A 6 37.41 -31.83 36.63
CA LEU A 6 37.11 -31.89 35.21
C LEU A 6 35.70 -31.34 35.00
N THR A 7 35.59 -30.05 34.69
CA THR A 7 34.29 -29.43 34.35
C THR A 7 33.92 -29.86 32.93
N LEU A 8 33.00 -30.80 32.82
CA LEU A 8 32.38 -31.21 31.57
C LEU A 8 31.49 -30.05 31.09
N ILE A 9 31.97 -29.24 30.14
CA ILE A 9 31.12 -28.32 29.39
C ILE A 9 30.34 -29.21 28.41
N ALA A 10 29.15 -29.64 28.80
CA ALA A 10 28.16 -30.15 27.88
C ALA A 10 27.69 -28.96 27.04
N SER A 11 28.35 -28.74 25.90
CA SER A 11 27.83 -27.92 24.82
C SER A 11 26.54 -28.56 24.35
N LEU A 12 25.41 -28.03 24.83
CA LEU A 12 24.09 -28.31 24.29
C LEU A 12 24.04 -27.65 22.89
N LEU A 13 24.65 -28.29 21.89
CA LEU A 13 24.22 -28.06 20.52
C LEU A 13 22.80 -28.60 20.46
N ALA A 14 21.81 -27.72 20.61
CA ALA A 14 20.47 -28.01 20.16
C ALA A 14 20.62 -28.39 18.69
N ALA A 15 20.40 -29.67 18.37
CA ALA A 15 20.22 -30.08 16.99
C ALA A 15 19.14 -29.17 16.41
N PRO A 16 19.32 -28.56 15.21
CA PRO A 16 18.24 -27.83 14.59
C PRO A 16 17.04 -28.77 14.54
N ALA A 17 15.87 -28.27 14.98
CA ALA A 17 14.63 -29.01 14.84
C ALA A 17 14.54 -29.53 13.39
N ALA A 18 14.23 -30.81 13.22
CA ALA A 18 14.17 -31.41 11.89
C ALA A 18 13.22 -30.58 11.02
N ALA A 19 13.65 -30.26 9.79
CA ALA A 19 12.80 -29.56 8.83
C ALA A 19 11.53 -30.39 8.60
N VAL A 20 10.37 -29.77 8.83
CA VAL A 20 9.07 -30.34 8.52
C VAL A 20 8.61 -29.77 7.19
N GLU A 21 8.53 -30.63 6.19
CA GLU A 21 8.22 -30.27 4.81
C GLU A 21 6.91 -30.92 4.38
N TYR A 22 6.06 -30.15 3.71
CA TYR A 22 4.80 -30.63 3.14
C TYR A 22 4.77 -30.36 1.64
N THR A 23 4.14 -31.24 0.88
CA THR A 23 3.78 -31.01 -0.53
C THR A 23 2.26 -31.07 -0.63
N VAL A 24 1.67 -30.04 -1.21
CA VAL A 24 0.22 -29.89 -1.36
C VAL A 24 -0.13 -29.62 -2.82
N ALA A 25 -1.17 -30.25 -3.32
CA ALA A 25 -1.67 -30.04 -4.67
C ALA A 25 -3.01 -29.29 -4.66
N THR A 26 -3.75 -29.36 -3.56
CA THR A 26 -5.06 -28.73 -3.38
C THR A 26 -5.16 -28.03 -2.03
N CYS A 27 -6.09 -27.09 -1.92
CA CYS A 27 -6.32 -26.37 -0.66
C CYS A 27 -6.77 -27.31 0.48
N ALA A 28 -7.45 -28.42 0.16
CA ALA A 28 -7.86 -29.41 1.15
C ALA A 28 -6.66 -30.08 1.87
N ASP A 29 -5.51 -30.20 1.18
CA ASP A 29 -4.30 -30.81 1.75
C ASP A 29 -3.71 -29.97 2.90
N LEU A 30 -4.09 -28.69 3.01
CA LEU A 30 -3.67 -27.83 4.13
C LEU A 30 -4.25 -28.28 5.47
N ALA A 31 -5.30 -29.10 5.48
CA ALA A 31 -5.87 -29.65 6.72
C ALA A 31 -4.87 -30.54 7.49
N ASP A 32 -3.91 -31.13 6.78
CA ASP A 32 -2.88 -32.00 7.35
C ASP A 32 -1.58 -31.26 7.70
N VAL A 33 -1.49 -29.96 7.40
CA VAL A 33 -0.31 -29.13 7.65
C VAL A 33 -0.36 -28.56 9.08
N ASP A 34 0.63 -28.92 9.90
CA ASP A 34 0.83 -28.28 11.20
C ASP A 34 1.54 -26.92 11.03
N ASP A 35 0.75 -25.84 11.07
CA ASP A 35 1.22 -24.45 10.94
C ASP A 35 2.22 -24.02 12.03
N THR A 36 2.41 -24.82 13.09
CA THR A 36 3.36 -24.57 14.18
C THR A 36 4.72 -25.24 13.98
N GLN A 37 4.82 -26.20 13.07
CA GLN A 37 6.05 -26.97 12.82
C GLN A 37 6.56 -26.85 11.39
N VAL A 38 5.70 -26.49 10.43
CA VAL A 38 6.07 -26.37 9.01
C VAL A 38 7.24 -25.41 8.80
N THR A 39 8.21 -25.88 8.02
CA THR A 39 9.40 -25.11 7.61
C THR A 39 9.51 -24.99 6.08
N SER A 40 8.85 -25.87 5.32
CA SER A 40 8.73 -25.76 3.87
C SER A 40 7.35 -26.24 3.42
N LEU A 41 6.70 -25.48 2.55
CA LEU A 41 5.45 -25.85 1.89
C LEU A 41 5.65 -25.79 0.37
N THR A 42 5.57 -26.93 -0.30
CA THR A 42 5.73 -27.03 -1.75
C THR A 42 4.36 -27.17 -2.41
N ILE A 43 4.03 -26.27 -3.33
CA ILE A 43 2.81 -26.35 -4.14
C ILE A 43 3.09 -27.16 -5.41
N ASP A 44 2.36 -28.26 -5.60
CA ASP A 44 2.46 -29.14 -6.77
C ASP A 44 1.27 -28.94 -7.72
N ALA A 45 0.96 -27.68 -8.00
CA ALA A 45 -0.11 -27.28 -8.91
C ALA A 45 0.16 -25.87 -9.46
N SER A 46 -0.20 -25.63 -10.72
CA SER A 46 -0.16 -24.28 -11.32
C SER A 46 -1.27 -23.37 -10.81
N THR A 47 -2.37 -23.95 -10.31
CA THR A 47 -3.49 -23.22 -9.73
C THR A 47 -3.85 -23.87 -8.39
N PHE A 48 -3.83 -23.06 -7.34
CA PHE A 48 -4.13 -23.43 -5.96
C PHE A 48 -5.29 -22.57 -5.46
N ALA A 49 -6.51 -23.02 -5.74
CA ALA A 49 -7.73 -22.34 -5.34
C ALA A 49 -8.40 -23.04 -4.16
N CYS A 50 -8.99 -22.26 -3.25
CA CYS A 50 -9.80 -22.75 -2.15
C CYS A 50 -11.29 -22.51 -2.42
N ASP A 51 -12.13 -23.50 -2.11
CA ASP A 51 -13.59 -23.36 -2.25
C ASP A 51 -14.14 -22.25 -1.33
N GLU A 52 -13.52 -22.07 -0.16
CA GLU A 52 -13.79 -21.00 0.79
C GLU A 52 -12.51 -20.22 1.10
N TYR A 53 -12.67 -18.96 1.49
CA TYR A 53 -11.55 -18.12 1.90
C TYR A 53 -10.71 -18.79 2.99
N THR A 54 -9.48 -19.15 2.62
CA THR A 54 -8.56 -19.88 3.50
C THR A 54 -7.38 -19.00 3.85
N ARG A 55 -7.12 -18.86 5.16
CA ARG A 55 -5.99 -18.09 5.67
C ARG A 55 -4.98 -18.98 6.36
N PHE A 56 -3.85 -19.18 5.70
CA PHE A 56 -2.72 -19.94 6.21
C PHE A 56 -1.82 -19.03 7.06
N ARG A 57 -1.37 -19.53 8.23
CA ARG A 57 -0.54 -18.76 9.17
C ARG A 57 0.91 -19.23 9.08
N VAL A 58 1.82 -18.31 8.82
CA VAL A 58 3.26 -18.57 8.83
C VAL A 58 3.81 -18.15 10.19
N ARG A 59 3.90 -19.08 11.14
CA ARG A 59 4.26 -18.79 12.54
C ARG A 59 5.76 -18.70 12.78
N ASN A 60 6.52 -19.56 12.11
CA ASN A 60 7.98 -19.64 12.19
C ASN A 60 8.57 -19.28 10.83
N ALA A 61 9.88 -19.47 10.67
CA ALA A 61 10.51 -19.40 9.36
C ALA A 61 9.96 -20.53 8.46
N MET A 62 9.40 -20.14 7.32
CA MET A 62 8.85 -21.05 6.31
C MET A 62 9.23 -20.59 4.90
N THR A 63 9.59 -21.55 4.05
CA THR A 63 9.74 -21.35 2.61
C THR A 63 8.54 -21.90 1.86
N LEU A 64 7.88 -21.06 1.04
CA LEU A 64 6.90 -21.48 0.05
C LEU A 64 7.62 -21.75 -1.27
N LYS A 65 7.46 -22.97 -1.79
CA LYS A 65 8.08 -23.47 -3.01
C LYS A 65 7.02 -23.93 -4.00
N ALA A 66 7.42 -24.18 -5.24
CA ALA A 66 6.56 -24.85 -6.22
C ALA A 66 7.36 -25.85 -7.07
N THR A 67 6.68 -26.89 -7.56
CA THR A 67 7.23 -27.80 -8.59
C THR A 67 7.07 -27.24 -10.00
N VAL A 68 6.28 -26.18 -10.14
CA VAL A 68 5.95 -25.47 -11.36
C VAL A 68 6.59 -24.07 -11.37
N PRO A 69 6.75 -23.43 -12.54
CA PRO A 69 7.38 -22.11 -12.62
C PRO A 69 6.60 -20.99 -11.89
N ALA A 70 5.28 -21.06 -11.91
CA ALA A 70 4.39 -20.06 -11.30
C ALA A 70 3.15 -20.72 -10.68
N VAL A 71 2.62 -20.11 -9.63
CA VAL A 71 1.41 -20.57 -8.92
C VAL A 71 0.38 -19.46 -8.86
N GLU A 72 -0.83 -19.73 -9.36
CA GLU A 72 -1.99 -18.88 -9.18
C GLU A 72 -2.78 -19.31 -7.93
N PHE A 73 -2.95 -18.40 -6.98
CA PHE A 73 -3.70 -18.58 -5.75
C PHE A 73 -5.08 -17.92 -5.86
N GLY A 74 -6.14 -18.68 -5.56
CA GLY A 74 -7.52 -18.18 -5.51
C GLY A 74 -8.15 -18.41 -4.15
N ASN A 75 -8.86 -17.42 -3.60
CA ASN A 75 -9.46 -17.49 -2.25
C ASN A 75 -8.48 -17.91 -1.13
N PHE A 76 -7.20 -17.63 -1.32
CA PHE A 76 -6.14 -18.03 -0.41
C PHE A 76 -5.39 -16.81 0.10
N SER A 77 -5.05 -16.81 1.39
CA SER A 77 -4.32 -15.71 2.02
C SER A 77 -3.27 -16.21 2.99
N LEU A 78 -2.24 -15.40 3.16
CA LEU A 78 -1.12 -15.63 4.05
C LEU A 78 -1.15 -14.60 5.20
N LYS A 79 -1.05 -15.11 6.43
CA LYS A 79 -0.78 -14.29 7.61
C LYS A 79 0.60 -14.61 8.14
N VAL A 80 1.54 -13.71 7.91
CA VAL A 80 2.93 -13.87 8.33
C VAL A 80 3.10 -13.33 9.74
N LEU A 81 3.51 -14.21 10.65
CA LEU A 81 3.79 -13.94 12.06
C LEU A 81 5.28 -14.16 12.40
N GLY A 82 5.96 -15.00 11.62
CA GLY A 82 7.40 -15.25 11.68
C GLY A 82 8.11 -14.73 10.42
N GLU A 83 8.72 -15.64 9.66
CA GLU A 83 9.46 -15.33 8.45
C GLU A 83 8.92 -16.15 7.27
N LEU A 84 8.65 -15.50 6.15
CA LEU A 84 8.19 -16.13 4.92
C LEU A 84 9.18 -15.83 3.79
N THR A 85 9.63 -16.86 3.08
CA THR A 85 10.28 -16.73 1.77
C THR A 85 9.40 -17.40 0.72
N VAL A 86 9.04 -16.68 -0.34
CA VAL A 86 8.32 -17.19 -1.50
C VAL A 86 9.31 -17.30 -2.66
N GLU A 87 9.68 -18.52 -3.01
CA GLU A 87 10.61 -18.79 -4.12
C GLU A 87 10.00 -18.66 -5.53
N PRO A 88 8.79 -19.18 -5.81
CA PRO A 88 8.25 -19.18 -7.17
C PRO A 88 7.66 -17.82 -7.56
N ASP A 89 7.38 -17.68 -8.86
CA ASP A 89 6.46 -16.65 -9.32
C ASP A 89 5.05 -16.93 -8.78
N VAL A 90 4.34 -15.88 -8.34
CA VAL A 90 3.01 -16.03 -7.72
C VAL A 90 2.02 -15.01 -8.24
N MET A 91 0.78 -15.44 -8.39
CA MET A 91 -0.36 -14.57 -8.68
C MET A 91 -1.42 -14.81 -7.61
N PHE A 92 -1.84 -13.78 -6.88
CA PHE A 92 -2.96 -13.86 -5.96
C PHE A 92 -4.15 -13.14 -6.58
N ASN A 93 -5.18 -13.91 -6.91
CA ASN A 93 -6.31 -13.46 -7.72
C ASN A 93 -7.64 -13.72 -7.02
N GLY A 94 -8.55 -12.73 -7.10
CA GLY A 94 -9.97 -12.94 -6.83
C GLY A 94 -10.30 -13.18 -5.36
N VAL A 95 -9.54 -12.60 -4.43
CA VAL A 95 -9.93 -12.57 -3.02
C VAL A 95 -10.87 -11.39 -2.79
N VAL A 96 -12.17 -11.66 -2.74
CA VAL A 96 -13.21 -10.62 -2.75
C VAL A 96 -13.90 -10.47 -1.39
N ASP A 97 -14.25 -9.22 -1.03
CA ASP A 97 -15.06 -8.76 0.10
C ASP A 97 -14.60 -9.28 1.46
N GLN A 98 -13.28 -9.41 1.64
CA GLN A 98 -12.76 -9.99 2.86
C GLN A 98 -12.81 -9.01 4.02
N VAL A 99 -13.34 -9.47 5.15
CA VAL A 99 -13.33 -8.73 6.43
C VAL A 99 -12.03 -8.94 7.19
N LYS A 100 -10.88 -8.99 6.50
CA LYS A 100 -9.54 -9.19 7.06
C LYS A 100 -8.57 -8.19 6.43
N ASN A 101 -7.65 -7.65 7.23
CA ASN A 101 -6.64 -6.74 6.69
C ASN A 101 -5.74 -7.51 5.71
N GLY A 102 -5.37 -6.85 4.60
CA GLY A 102 -4.52 -7.40 3.56
C GLY A 102 -5.16 -8.63 2.95
N GLY A 103 -6.13 -8.43 2.04
CA GLY A 103 -7.00 -9.48 1.50
C GLY A 103 -6.27 -10.81 1.32
N VAL A 104 -5.12 -10.75 0.63
CA VAL A 104 -4.26 -11.90 0.37
C VAL A 104 -3.05 -12.02 1.29
N LEU A 105 -2.51 -10.92 1.81
CA LEU A 105 -1.28 -10.94 2.61
C LEU A 105 -1.35 -9.95 3.77
N SER A 106 -1.09 -10.45 4.98
CA SER A 106 -0.82 -9.60 6.14
C SER A 106 0.47 -10.00 6.83
N VAL A 107 1.37 -9.03 6.97
CA VAL A 107 2.65 -9.19 7.67
C VAL A 107 2.56 -8.50 9.02
N ALA A 108 2.74 -9.26 10.10
CA ALA A 108 2.69 -8.75 11.46
C ALA A 108 3.93 -7.92 11.82
N GLU A 109 3.81 -7.14 12.90
CA GLU A 109 4.94 -6.39 13.44
C GLU A 109 6.05 -7.35 13.89
N GLY A 110 7.29 -7.05 13.48
CA GLY A 110 8.46 -7.91 13.70
C GLY A 110 8.55 -9.15 12.79
N ALA A 111 7.54 -9.40 11.93
CA ALA A 111 7.57 -10.48 10.94
C ALA A 111 8.22 -10.02 9.63
N THR A 112 8.72 -10.97 8.84
CA THR A 112 9.36 -10.72 7.55
C THR A 112 8.74 -11.55 6.44
N ALA A 113 8.57 -10.96 5.25
CA ALA A 113 8.14 -11.67 4.06
C ALA A 113 8.99 -11.23 2.86
N THR A 114 9.53 -12.19 2.11
CA THR A 114 10.35 -11.94 0.91
C THR A 114 9.78 -12.72 -0.26
N PHE A 115 9.49 -12.03 -1.36
CA PHE A 115 9.08 -12.61 -2.63
C PHE A 115 10.27 -12.57 -3.59
N MET A 116 10.80 -13.74 -3.93
CA MET A 116 12.01 -13.89 -4.74
C MET A 116 11.71 -13.73 -6.25
N GLY A 117 10.57 -14.25 -6.69
CA GLY A 117 10.10 -14.18 -8.07
C GLY A 117 9.20 -12.96 -8.34
N THR A 118 8.60 -12.96 -9.53
CA THR A 118 7.55 -12.01 -9.90
C THR A 118 6.29 -12.26 -9.08
N SER A 119 5.61 -11.19 -8.69
CA SER A 119 4.43 -11.23 -7.82
C SER A 119 3.31 -10.38 -8.40
N GLU A 120 2.14 -10.98 -8.63
CA GLU A 120 0.94 -10.30 -9.06
C GLU A 120 -0.15 -10.39 -7.99
N PHE A 121 -0.81 -9.27 -7.73
CA PHE A 121 -1.94 -9.16 -6.83
C PHE A 121 -3.08 -8.48 -7.60
N SER A 122 -4.03 -9.29 -8.06
CA SER A 122 -5.09 -8.82 -8.95
C SER A 122 -6.48 -9.10 -8.40
N ASP A 123 -7.42 -8.18 -8.60
CA ASP A 123 -8.84 -8.38 -8.28
C ASP A 123 -9.09 -8.76 -6.81
N ASN A 124 -8.30 -8.19 -5.89
CA ASN A 124 -8.46 -8.44 -4.46
C ASN A 124 -9.15 -7.28 -3.77
N SER A 125 -10.29 -7.55 -3.13
CA SER A 125 -11.06 -6.56 -2.40
C SER A 125 -11.22 -6.91 -0.93
N VAL A 126 -11.25 -5.85 -0.13
CA VAL A 126 -11.44 -5.91 1.31
C VAL A 126 -12.57 -4.96 1.68
N ALA A 127 -13.61 -5.51 2.31
CA ALA A 127 -14.82 -4.77 2.65
C ALA A 127 -14.79 -4.30 4.12
N VAL A 128 -15.19 -3.04 4.35
CA VAL A 128 -15.56 -2.55 5.68
C VAL A 128 -17.00 -2.97 5.96
N LYS A 129 -17.16 -3.89 6.90
CA LYS A 129 -18.47 -4.47 7.25
C LYS A 129 -19.01 -3.91 8.55
N GLN A 130 -20.29 -3.55 8.54
CA GLN A 130 -21.07 -3.26 9.73
C GLN A 130 -21.37 -4.57 10.49
N ILE A 131 -21.05 -4.62 11.78
CA ILE A 131 -21.42 -5.74 12.65
C ILE A 131 -22.57 -5.32 13.57
N GLY A 132 -23.76 -5.84 13.23
CA GLY A 132 -24.92 -5.93 14.12
C GLY A 132 -26.04 -4.92 13.84
N PRO A 133 -27.31 -5.37 13.83
CA PRO A 133 -28.45 -4.47 13.97
C PRO A 133 -28.73 -4.19 15.46
N VAL A 134 -28.91 -2.92 15.85
CA VAL A 134 -29.82 -2.64 16.98
C VAL A 134 -31.23 -2.89 16.47
N SER A 135 -31.97 -3.84 17.06
CA SER A 135 -33.39 -4.00 16.80
C SER A 135 -34.14 -2.79 17.37
N CYS A 136 -34.63 -1.91 16.50
CA CYS A 136 -35.79 -1.09 16.81
C CYS A 136 -36.78 -1.28 15.65
N GLY A 137 -38.00 -1.69 15.99
CA GLY A 137 -39.04 -2.01 15.01
C GLY A 137 -39.49 -0.82 14.16
N ASP A 138 -40.53 -1.04 13.36
CA ASP A 138 -41.04 -0.05 12.40
C ASP A 138 -41.27 1.33 13.04
N GLY A 139 -40.58 2.35 12.51
CA GLY A 139 -40.78 3.76 12.88
C GLY A 139 -39.56 4.51 13.44
N CYS A 140 -38.38 3.89 13.56
CA CYS A 140 -37.17 4.63 13.94
C CYS A 140 -36.44 5.23 12.72
N THR A 141 -36.41 6.56 12.63
CA THR A 141 -35.36 7.28 11.90
C THR A 141 -34.07 7.16 12.71
N ARG A 142 -33.02 6.54 12.16
CA ARG A 142 -31.79 6.19 12.91
C ARG A 142 -30.70 7.24 12.67
N ILE A 143 -30.17 7.76 13.77
CA ILE A 143 -28.90 8.52 13.82
C ILE A 143 -28.00 7.85 14.87
N GLY A 144 -27.01 7.09 14.40
CA GLY A 144 -25.66 7.03 14.97
C GLY A 144 -25.38 6.48 16.38
N ARG A 145 -26.18 5.58 16.99
CA ARG A 145 -25.77 4.94 18.27
C ARG A 145 -25.95 3.41 18.26
N GLY A 146 -24.84 2.68 18.35
CA GLY A 146 -24.81 1.23 18.61
C GLY A 146 -24.27 0.35 17.49
N LEU A 147 -23.65 0.91 16.44
CA LEU A 147 -23.07 0.17 15.33
C LEU A 147 -21.56 0.03 15.54
N SER A 148 -21.01 -1.18 15.36
CA SER A 148 -19.56 -1.43 15.38
C SER A 148 -19.12 -1.78 13.97
N TYR A 149 -18.14 -1.04 13.45
CA TYR A 149 -17.58 -1.25 12.13
C TYR A 149 -16.22 -1.92 12.25
N ILE A 150 -15.91 -2.80 11.31
CA ILE A 150 -14.56 -3.33 11.19
C ILE A 150 -13.89 -2.67 9.99
N VAL A 151 -13.06 -1.66 10.25
CA VAL A 151 -12.21 -1.04 9.23
C VAL A 151 -11.09 -1.98 8.83
N LYS A 152 -11.00 -2.24 7.53
CA LYS A 152 -9.97 -3.06 6.94
C LYS A 152 -9.14 -2.22 5.97
N LYS A 153 -7.89 -2.63 5.79
CA LYS A 153 -6.87 -1.84 5.12
C LYS A 153 -6.09 -2.74 4.15
N GLY A 154 -5.74 -2.19 3.00
CA GLY A 154 -5.02 -2.86 1.92
C GLY A 154 -5.87 -3.96 1.28
N GLY A 155 -6.45 -3.69 0.13
CA GLY A 155 -7.23 -4.68 -0.63
C GLY A 155 -6.40 -5.93 -0.93
N ALA A 156 -5.14 -5.75 -1.31
CA ALA A 156 -4.18 -6.85 -1.41
C ALA A 156 -3.39 -7.07 -0.12
N ILE A 157 -2.66 -6.05 0.35
CA ILE A 157 -1.61 -6.21 1.35
C ILE A 157 -1.78 -5.26 2.54
N HIS A 158 -1.64 -5.82 3.75
CA HIS A 158 -1.50 -5.03 4.97
C HIS A 158 -0.19 -5.34 5.69
N ASN A 159 0.73 -4.37 5.68
CA ASN A 159 2.07 -4.54 6.23
C ASN A 159 2.27 -3.80 7.57
N LYS A 160 2.78 -4.53 8.56
CA LYS A 160 3.30 -3.98 9.83
C LYS A 160 4.74 -4.40 10.12
N GLY A 161 5.30 -5.29 9.32
CA GLY A 161 6.66 -5.81 9.46
C GLY A 161 7.51 -5.42 8.27
N THR A 162 8.40 -6.30 7.85
CA THR A 162 9.29 -6.06 6.70
C THR A 162 8.85 -6.90 5.51
N LEU A 163 8.57 -6.24 4.40
CA LEU A 163 8.18 -6.86 3.14
C LEU A 163 9.20 -6.51 2.05
N THR A 164 9.71 -7.52 1.33
CA THR A 164 10.65 -7.32 0.23
C THR A 164 10.17 -8.04 -1.02
N PHE A 165 10.20 -7.34 -2.15
CA PHE A 165 10.00 -7.90 -3.48
C PHE A 165 11.34 -7.83 -4.23
N GLU A 166 11.96 -8.98 -4.47
CA GLU A 166 13.17 -9.09 -5.28
C GLU A 166 12.83 -8.99 -6.78
N GLY A 167 11.76 -9.68 -7.21
CA GLY A 167 11.25 -9.62 -8.58
C GLY A 167 10.25 -8.48 -8.81
N ASP A 168 9.72 -8.40 -10.02
CA ASP A 168 8.70 -7.43 -10.40
C ASP A 168 7.41 -7.63 -9.59
N ALA A 169 6.79 -6.53 -9.17
CA ALA A 169 5.55 -6.54 -8.40
C ALA A 169 4.45 -5.75 -9.11
N THR A 170 3.32 -6.41 -9.34
CA THR A 170 2.14 -5.83 -9.99
C THR A 170 0.94 -5.90 -9.07
N PHE A 171 0.24 -4.78 -8.92
CA PHE A 171 -1.01 -4.66 -8.16
C PHE A 171 -2.05 -4.05 -9.08
N GLU A 172 -3.05 -4.85 -9.48
CA GLU A 172 -4.08 -4.44 -10.42
C GLU A 172 -5.49 -4.66 -9.86
N ARG A 173 -6.41 -3.70 -10.01
CA ARG A 173 -7.82 -3.87 -9.62
C ARG A 173 -8.00 -4.32 -8.16
N ASN A 174 -7.15 -3.84 -7.26
CA ASN A 174 -7.34 -4.09 -5.83
C ASN A 174 -8.14 -2.97 -5.19
N GLU A 175 -9.03 -3.35 -4.29
CA GLU A 175 -10.05 -2.45 -3.80
C GLU A 175 -10.19 -2.50 -2.28
N VAL A 176 -10.41 -1.34 -1.67
CA VAL A 176 -11.03 -1.26 -0.36
C VAL A 176 -12.30 -0.45 -0.49
N HIS A 177 -13.44 -1.10 -0.25
CA HIS A 177 -14.73 -0.41 -0.20
C HIS A 177 -15.39 -0.51 1.16
N THR A 178 -16.33 0.40 1.39
CA THR A 178 -17.08 0.50 2.63
C THR A 178 -18.57 0.33 2.34
N GLU A 179 -19.24 -0.54 3.10
CA GLU A 179 -20.69 -0.71 2.97
C GLU A 179 -21.46 0.43 3.68
N ASP A 180 -20.79 1.30 4.46
CA ASP A 180 -21.42 2.33 5.29
C ASP A 180 -20.45 3.48 5.66
N SER A 181 -21.05 4.55 6.18
CA SER A 181 -20.71 5.95 6.00
C SER A 181 -19.76 6.63 6.97
N VAL A 182 -19.11 5.88 7.84
CA VAL A 182 -18.45 6.47 9.02
C VAL A 182 -16.97 6.13 9.18
N GLU A 183 -16.38 5.36 8.27
CA GLU A 183 -14.99 4.94 8.39
C GLU A 183 -14.24 4.95 7.06
N GLN A 184 -13.00 5.43 7.09
CA GLN A 184 -12.12 5.59 5.92
C GLN A 184 -11.57 4.25 5.43
N GLY A 185 -11.80 3.91 4.17
CA GLY A 185 -11.02 2.90 3.45
C GLY A 185 -9.55 3.35 3.34
N LYS A 186 -8.59 2.45 3.59
CA LYS A 186 -7.14 2.78 3.48
C LYS A 186 -6.43 1.82 2.55
N ALA A 187 -5.91 2.37 1.46
CA ALA A 187 -5.21 1.67 0.39
C ALA A 187 -6.04 0.67 -0.40
N GLY A 188 -6.34 0.95 -1.67
CA GLY A 188 -6.92 -0.05 -2.57
C GLY A 188 -6.00 -1.27 -2.71
N ALA A 189 -4.69 -1.08 -2.87
CA ALA A 189 -3.74 -2.19 -2.88
C ALA A 189 -3.00 -2.41 -1.56
N ILE A 190 -2.14 -1.46 -1.14
CA ILE A 190 -1.17 -1.68 -0.06
C ILE A 190 -1.33 -0.68 1.08
N SER A 191 -1.67 -1.18 2.26
CA SER A 191 -1.62 -0.39 3.49
C SER A 191 -0.36 -0.71 4.28
N ASN A 192 0.59 0.22 4.28
CA ASN A 192 1.80 0.16 5.09
C ASN A 192 1.63 0.97 6.38
N THR A 193 1.82 0.32 7.53
CA THR A 193 1.65 0.98 8.84
C THR A 193 2.96 1.58 9.34
N GLY A 194 2.92 2.32 10.47
CA GLY A 194 4.10 3.07 10.94
C GLY A 194 5.29 2.24 11.39
N SER A 195 5.13 0.95 11.66
CA SER A 195 6.24 0.03 11.92
C SER A 195 6.67 -0.75 10.66
N GLY A 196 5.94 -0.58 9.56
CA GLY A 196 6.12 -1.37 8.35
C GLY A 196 7.19 -0.79 7.43
N THR A 197 8.02 -1.67 6.88
CA THR A 197 8.98 -1.36 5.82
C THR A 197 8.67 -2.18 4.58
N ILE A 198 8.69 -1.55 3.40
CA ILE A 198 8.54 -2.23 2.11
C ILE A 198 9.69 -1.84 1.20
N LEU A 199 10.33 -2.85 0.59
CA LEU A 199 11.38 -2.66 -0.40
C LEU A 199 10.98 -3.35 -1.72
N PHE A 200 10.84 -2.57 -2.78
CA PHE A 200 10.69 -3.06 -4.15
C PHE A 200 12.03 -2.92 -4.86
N LYS A 201 12.70 -4.04 -5.15
CA LYS A 201 14.03 -4.02 -5.78
C LYS A 201 13.98 -3.92 -7.31
N SER A 202 12.91 -4.42 -7.89
CA SER A 202 12.68 -4.45 -9.35
C SER A 202 11.47 -3.57 -9.70
N LYS A 203 10.83 -3.82 -10.84
CA LYS A 203 9.76 -2.96 -11.34
C LYS A 203 8.52 -3.03 -10.44
N LEU A 204 7.91 -1.88 -10.17
CA LEU A 204 6.62 -1.75 -9.49
C LEU A 204 5.54 -1.28 -10.46
N THR A 205 4.39 -1.93 -10.50
CA THR A 205 3.22 -1.48 -11.25
C THR A 205 1.98 -1.49 -10.35
N MET A 206 1.37 -0.33 -10.18
CA MET A 206 0.14 -0.11 -9.42
C MET A 206 -0.91 0.45 -10.37
N LYS A 207 -1.86 -0.38 -10.80
CA LYS A 207 -2.82 -0.01 -11.82
C LYS A 207 -4.26 -0.23 -11.38
N ASP A 208 -5.13 0.75 -11.62
CA ASP A 208 -6.58 0.58 -11.46
C ASP A 208 -6.96 0.12 -10.04
N ASN A 209 -6.23 0.58 -9.02
CA ASN A 209 -6.54 0.27 -7.62
C ASN A 209 -7.39 1.39 -7.02
N GLU A 210 -8.37 1.00 -6.21
CA GLU A 210 -9.39 1.91 -5.73
C GLU A 210 -9.55 1.84 -4.21
N ALA A 211 -9.52 3.01 -3.56
CA ALA A 211 -10.06 3.17 -2.23
C ALA A 211 -11.39 3.92 -2.37
N ASP A 212 -12.50 3.18 -2.33
CA ASP A 212 -13.84 3.70 -2.61
C ASP A 212 -14.26 4.77 -1.58
N GLY A 213 -15.15 5.63 -2.06
CA GLY A 213 -15.16 7.06 -1.89
C GLY A 213 -16.42 7.70 -1.49
N PHE A 214 -17.42 6.91 -1.17
CA PHE A 214 -18.61 7.51 -0.63
C PHE A 214 -18.30 8.27 0.68
N PHE A 215 -17.17 7.99 1.36
CA PHE A 215 -16.76 8.60 2.64
C PHE A 215 -15.23 8.54 2.93
N GLU A 216 -14.39 9.33 2.25
CA GLU A 216 -12.98 9.59 2.68
C GLU A 216 -11.97 8.42 2.50
N GLY A 217 -12.11 7.60 1.45
CA GLY A 217 -11.11 6.57 1.11
C GLY A 217 -9.75 7.17 0.73
N ILE A 218 -8.64 6.72 1.31
CA ILE A 218 -7.32 7.35 1.10
C ILE A 218 -6.28 6.39 0.50
N GLY A 219 -5.52 6.93 -0.48
CA GLY A 219 -4.44 6.24 -1.18
C GLY A 219 -4.97 5.18 -2.14
N GLY A 220 -5.38 5.52 -3.35
CA GLY A 220 -6.02 4.54 -4.25
C GLY A 220 -5.16 3.29 -4.48
N ALA A 221 -3.86 3.47 -4.74
CA ALA A 221 -2.91 2.36 -4.71
C ALA A 221 -2.29 2.14 -3.32
N ILE A 222 -1.68 3.18 -2.74
CA ILE A 222 -0.87 3.05 -1.51
C ILE A 222 -1.31 4.03 -0.45
N TYR A 223 -1.51 3.52 0.77
CA TYR A 223 -1.49 4.30 2.00
C TYR A 223 -0.21 3.99 2.76
N ASN A 224 0.65 4.99 2.93
CA ASN A 224 1.92 4.83 3.63
C ASN A 224 1.99 5.64 4.93
N ARG A 225 2.28 4.92 6.01
CA ARG A 225 2.65 5.50 7.31
C ARG A 225 4.04 5.06 7.79
N GLY A 226 4.64 4.09 7.13
CA GLY A 226 5.97 3.57 7.44
C GLY A 226 6.99 3.99 6.38
N GLU A 227 7.90 3.09 6.05
CA GLU A 227 8.92 3.32 5.03
C GLU A 227 8.62 2.47 3.78
N ILE A 228 8.68 3.10 2.61
CA ILE A 228 8.66 2.41 1.32
C ILE A 228 9.85 2.90 0.48
N VAL A 229 10.63 1.95 -0.04
CA VAL A 229 11.72 2.22 -0.97
C VAL A 229 11.47 1.45 -2.27
N VAL A 230 11.56 2.16 -3.39
CA VAL A 230 11.39 1.61 -4.74
C VAL A 230 12.69 1.82 -5.52
N GLU A 231 13.43 0.75 -5.75
CA GLU A 231 14.71 0.77 -6.47
C GLU A 231 14.54 0.72 -7.98
N GLY A 232 13.54 -0.05 -8.45
CA GLY A 232 13.23 -0.18 -9.88
C GLY A 232 12.31 0.91 -10.41
N GLU A 233 12.02 0.85 -11.71
CA GLU A 233 11.03 1.72 -12.33
C GLU A 233 9.63 1.48 -11.74
N SER A 234 8.84 2.54 -11.62
CA SER A 234 7.51 2.46 -11.04
C SER A 234 6.46 3.14 -11.90
N LEU A 235 5.30 2.51 -12.02
CA LEU A 235 4.12 3.04 -12.68
C LEU A 235 2.94 3.02 -11.72
N PHE A 236 2.33 4.18 -11.51
CA PHE A 236 1.05 4.36 -10.84
C PHE A 236 0.08 4.88 -11.89
N SER A 237 -0.89 4.06 -12.29
CA SER A 237 -1.85 4.44 -13.33
C SER A 237 -3.29 4.15 -12.97
N LEU A 238 -4.22 5.05 -13.30
CA LEU A 238 -5.67 4.83 -13.15
C LEU A 238 -6.10 4.52 -11.70
N ASN A 239 -5.30 4.86 -10.70
CA ASN A 239 -5.68 4.62 -9.32
C ASN A 239 -6.59 5.74 -8.82
N THR A 240 -7.58 5.39 -7.99
CA THR A 240 -8.63 6.31 -7.55
C THR A 240 -8.84 6.28 -6.05
N SER A 241 -9.03 7.47 -5.45
CA SER A 241 -9.43 7.61 -4.04
C SER A 241 -10.01 9.00 -3.77
N SER A 242 -10.43 9.26 -2.54
CA SER A 242 -10.95 10.56 -2.08
C SER A 242 -9.80 11.56 -2.03
N ASP A 243 -8.70 11.11 -1.41
CA ASP A 243 -7.42 11.81 -1.35
C ASP A 243 -6.26 10.87 -1.70
N GLY A 244 -5.28 11.38 -2.45
CA GLY A 244 -4.10 10.63 -2.87
C GLY A 244 -4.42 9.54 -3.88
N GLY A 245 -4.93 9.91 -5.07
CA GLY A 245 -5.45 8.96 -6.06
C GLY A 245 -4.49 7.80 -6.36
N GLY A 246 -3.20 8.10 -6.55
CA GLY A 246 -2.16 7.09 -6.51
C GLY A 246 -1.73 6.76 -5.08
N ILE A 247 -1.19 7.75 -4.38
CA ILE A 247 -0.51 7.56 -3.09
C ILE A 247 -1.00 8.57 -2.07
N TYR A 248 -1.26 8.08 -0.85
CA TYR A 248 -1.41 8.89 0.35
C TYR A 248 -0.25 8.61 1.31
N GLN A 249 0.62 9.60 1.50
CA GLN A 249 1.73 9.60 2.45
C GLN A 249 1.32 10.36 3.72
N THR A 250 1.51 9.77 4.90
CA THR A 250 1.22 10.43 6.19
C THR A 250 2.43 11.15 6.77
N SER A 251 2.18 11.96 7.80
CA SER A 251 3.18 12.79 8.49
C SER A 251 4.39 12.09 9.09
N ILE A 252 4.31 10.78 9.34
CA ILE A 252 5.45 10.01 9.84
C ILE A 252 6.03 9.03 8.82
N GLY A 253 5.40 8.95 7.64
CA GLY A 253 5.83 8.02 6.62
C GLY A 253 6.88 8.63 5.70
N THR A 254 7.69 7.75 5.12
CA THR A 254 8.75 8.08 4.18
C THR A 254 8.59 7.23 2.92
N MET A 255 8.74 7.85 1.75
CA MET A 255 8.75 7.14 0.47
C MET A 255 9.91 7.61 -0.38
N THR A 256 10.71 6.68 -0.87
CA THR A 256 11.89 6.97 -1.70
C THR A 256 11.82 6.18 -2.99
N PHE A 257 11.90 6.88 -4.12
CA PHE A 257 12.00 6.31 -5.45
C PHE A 257 13.41 6.52 -5.98
N ASN A 258 14.19 5.46 -6.09
CA ASN A 258 15.53 5.47 -6.68
C ASN A 258 15.48 5.17 -8.19
N GLY A 259 14.45 4.47 -8.67
CA GLY A 259 14.17 4.29 -10.09
C GLY A 259 13.20 5.35 -10.63
N ALA A 260 13.02 5.37 -11.96
CA ALA A 260 12.11 6.33 -12.59
C ALA A 260 10.67 6.12 -12.12
N ALA A 261 9.94 7.20 -11.88
CA ALA A 261 8.57 7.16 -11.36
C ALA A 261 7.57 7.83 -12.30
N THR A 262 6.55 7.08 -12.72
CA THR A 262 5.47 7.58 -13.57
C THR A 262 4.14 7.51 -12.83
N PHE A 263 3.44 8.65 -12.78
CA PHE A 263 2.08 8.78 -12.28
C PHE A 263 1.20 9.24 -13.45
N SER A 264 0.29 8.38 -13.90
CA SER A 264 -0.55 8.64 -15.07
C SER A 264 -2.03 8.45 -14.76
N GLU A 265 -2.89 9.40 -15.09
CA GLU A 265 -4.35 9.21 -15.01
C GLU A 265 -4.86 8.79 -13.62
N ASN A 266 -4.15 9.15 -12.53
CA ASN A 266 -4.64 8.91 -11.19
C ASN A 266 -5.59 10.04 -10.77
N SER A 267 -6.63 9.70 -9.99
CA SER A 267 -7.70 10.65 -9.67
C SER A 267 -8.04 10.67 -8.19
N ALA A 268 -8.07 11.87 -7.62
CA ALA A 268 -8.66 12.18 -6.33
C ALA A 268 -10.04 12.84 -6.54
N TYR A 269 -11.15 12.13 -6.24
CA TYR A 269 -12.52 12.61 -6.54
C TYR A 269 -13.16 13.44 -5.43
N ASP A 270 -12.57 13.50 -4.24
CA ASP A 270 -13.03 14.44 -3.23
C ASP A 270 -12.18 15.70 -3.28
N LEU A 271 -10.86 15.73 -3.01
CA LEU A 271 -10.14 17.00 -3.09
C LEU A 271 -8.62 16.96 -3.36
N LEU A 272 -7.83 16.01 -2.84
CA LEU A 272 -6.39 16.28 -2.65
C LEU A 272 -5.47 15.30 -3.37
N GLY A 273 -4.56 15.80 -4.22
CA GLY A 273 -3.42 15.04 -4.75
C GLY A 273 -3.83 13.90 -5.68
N GLY A 274 -4.07 14.17 -6.97
CA GLY A 274 -4.50 13.15 -7.92
C GLY A 274 -3.47 12.02 -8.09
N GLY A 275 -2.20 12.37 -8.30
CA GLY A 275 -1.09 11.41 -8.32
C GLY A 275 -0.62 11.05 -6.91
N LEU A 276 -0.25 12.06 -6.14
CA LEU A 276 0.37 11.93 -4.83
C LEU A 276 -0.16 12.99 -3.86
N MET A 277 -0.60 12.54 -2.68
CA MET A 277 -0.82 13.39 -1.51
C MET A 277 0.25 13.13 -0.45
N ASN A 278 0.92 14.19 -0.01
CA ASN A 278 1.84 14.18 1.12
C ASN A 278 1.29 14.97 2.30
N ASP A 279 0.76 14.25 3.27
CA ASP A 279 0.19 14.76 4.53
C ASP A 279 1.25 14.98 5.60
N GLY A 280 2.21 15.88 5.34
CA GLY A 280 3.27 16.20 6.29
C GLY A 280 4.45 15.23 6.33
N GLY A 281 4.47 14.22 5.45
CA GLY A 281 5.51 13.19 5.40
C GLY A 281 6.70 13.59 4.53
N VAL A 282 7.54 12.60 4.18
CA VAL A 282 8.69 12.79 3.29
C VAL A 282 8.57 11.92 2.05
N VAL A 283 8.67 12.55 0.88
CA VAL A 283 8.74 11.88 -0.41
C VAL A 283 10.00 12.35 -1.15
N ASN A 284 10.84 11.39 -1.55
CA ASN A 284 12.04 11.64 -2.36
C ASN A 284 11.93 10.88 -3.68
N ILE A 285 12.06 11.58 -4.80
CA ILE A 285 12.15 10.98 -6.13
C ILE A 285 13.52 11.34 -6.69
N ASN A 286 14.42 10.36 -6.68
CA ASN A 286 15.84 10.56 -6.89
C ASN A 286 16.25 10.44 -8.36
N ALA A 287 15.49 9.69 -9.15
CA ALA A 287 15.63 9.57 -10.60
C ALA A 287 14.63 10.47 -11.33
N GLY A 288 14.44 10.24 -12.64
CA GLY A 288 13.48 11.01 -13.43
C GLY A 288 12.03 10.67 -13.10
N SER A 289 11.13 11.62 -13.31
CA SER A 289 9.70 11.44 -13.05
C SER A 289 8.79 12.06 -14.10
N LEU A 290 7.63 11.43 -14.27
CA LEU A 290 6.56 11.91 -15.13
C LEU A 290 5.25 11.89 -14.35
N PHE A 291 4.59 13.03 -14.28
CA PHE A 291 3.23 13.17 -13.80
C PHE A 291 2.37 13.63 -14.96
N GLU A 292 1.51 12.74 -15.47
CA GLU A 292 0.63 13.07 -16.58
C GLU A 292 -0.84 12.73 -16.30
N LEU A 293 -1.74 13.60 -16.76
CA LEU A 293 -3.18 13.35 -16.71
C LEU A 293 -3.73 13.06 -15.30
N ASN A 294 -3.02 13.45 -14.24
CA ASN A 294 -3.51 13.27 -12.88
C ASN A 294 -4.51 14.37 -12.53
N GLY A 295 -5.57 14.01 -11.82
CA GLY A 295 -6.69 14.89 -11.53
C GLY A 295 -7.03 14.94 -10.05
N ALA A 296 -7.24 16.14 -9.53
CA ALA A 296 -7.91 16.34 -8.23
C ALA A 296 -9.18 17.17 -8.47
N SER A 297 -10.35 16.54 -8.35
CA SER A 297 -11.62 17.19 -8.66
C SER A 297 -12.66 16.88 -7.59
N GLY A 298 -13.06 17.89 -6.81
CA GLY A 298 -14.18 17.78 -5.88
C GLY A 298 -15.50 18.22 -6.49
N SER A 299 -16.61 17.74 -5.94
CA SER A 299 -17.93 18.30 -6.25
C SER A 299 -18.02 19.76 -5.78
N GLY A 300 -17.86 20.71 -6.71
CA GLY A 300 -17.97 22.15 -6.44
C GLY A 300 -16.66 22.95 -6.42
N ASP A 301 -15.69 22.58 -7.27
CA ASP A 301 -14.52 23.40 -7.62
C ASP A 301 -13.49 23.57 -6.48
N GLY A 302 -13.07 22.48 -5.80
CA GLY A 302 -12.18 22.57 -4.62
C GLY A 302 -10.86 21.78 -4.68
N GLY A 303 -10.57 21.06 -5.76
CA GLY A 303 -9.43 20.14 -5.80
C GLY A 303 -8.05 20.83 -5.75
N LEU A 304 -7.08 20.26 -5.03
CA LEU A 304 -5.74 20.83 -4.84
C LEU A 304 -4.67 19.85 -5.30
N GLY A 305 -3.72 20.33 -6.11
CA GLY A 305 -2.56 19.56 -6.53
C GLY A 305 -2.92 18.40 -7.45
N GLY A 306 -3.16 18.66 -8.75
CA GLY A 306 -3.63 17.62 -9.68
C GLY A 306 -2.65 16.46 -9.78
N ALA A 307 -1.35 16.74 -9.85
CA ALA A 307 -0.31 15.73 -9.68
C ALA A 307 0.09 15.53 -8.22
N ILE A 308 0.51 16.60 -7.54
CA ILE A 308 1.08 16.56 -6.19
C ILE A 308 0.38 17.56 -5.29
N TYR A 309 -0.15 17.09 -4.17
CA TYR A 309 -0.57 17.93 -3.04
C TYR A 309 0.37 17.71 -1.86
N ASN A 310 1.06 18.76 -1.42
CA ASN A 310 1.99 18.72 -0.30
C ASN A 310 1.55 19.70 0.80
N THR A 311 0.96 19.18 1.87
CA THR A 311 0.43 19.99 2.99
C THR A 311 1.47 20.20 4.09
N ASN A 312 1.09 20.99 5.09
CA ASN A 312 1.91 21.51 6.19
C ASN A 312 2.92 20.50 6.73
N ALA A 313 4.14 20.98 6.99
CA ALA A 313 5.32 20.21 7.38
C ALA A 313 5.82 19.15 6.37
N GLY A 314 5.13 18.97 5.23
CA GLY A 314 5.46 17.95 4.25
C GLY A 314 6.66 18.33 3.39
N VAL A 315 7.48 17.33 3.05
CA VAL A 315 8.65 17.51 2.19
C VAL A 315 8.55 16.61 0.97
N VAL A 316 8.54 17.22 -0.21
CA VAL A 316 8.64 16.53 -1.51
C VAL A 316 9.91 17.01 -2.20
N THR A 317 10.81 16.07 -2.52
CA THR A 317 12.08 16.36 -3.19
C THR A 317 12.15 15.58 -4.50
N LEU A 318 12.16 16.30 -5.63
CA LEU A 318 12.40 15.75 -6.96
C LEU A 318 13.83 16.13 -7.37
N MET A 319 14.67 15.16 -7.71
CA MET A 319 16.09 15.39 -8.03
C MET A 319 16.48 15.06 -9.47
N GLY A 320 15.78 14.14 -10.13
CA GLY A 320 16.00 13.86 -11.55
C GLY A 320 15.06 14.66 -12.44
N SER A 321 15.32 14.69 -13.75
CA SER A 321 14.49 15.42 -14.71
C SER A 321 13.02 15.04 -14.57
N THR A 322 12.17 16.06 -14.44
CA THR A 322 10.75 15.91 -14.15
C THR A 322 9.89 16.59 -15.21
N THR A 323 8.78 15.94 -15.57
CA THR A 323 7.73 16.54 -16.40
C THR A 323 6.38 16.44 -15.71
N PHE A 324 5.66 17.56 -15.67
CA PHE A 324 4.25 17.65 -15.32
C PHE A 324 3.46 18.04 -16.56
N ARG A 325 2.62 17.13 -17.06
CA ARG A 325 1.82 17.37 -18.26
C ARG A 325 0.34 17.08 -18.07
N GLU A 326 -0.52 17.98 -18.54
CA GLU A 326 -1.97 17.75 -18.60
C GLU A 326 -2.59 17.36 -17.23
N ASN A 327 -1.99 17.79 -16.13
CA ASN A 327 -2.56 17.57 -14.80
C ASN A 327 -3.62 18.64 -14.51
N ALA A 328 -4.65 18.28 -13.74
CA ALA A 328 -5.81 19.14 -13.53
C ALA A 328 -6.22 19.21 -12.05
N ALA A 329 -6.45 20.42 -11.56
CA ALA A 329 -7.04 20.67 -10.24
C ALA A 329 -7.79 22.00 -10.22
N PHE A 330 -8.41 22.37 -9.10
CA PHE A 330 -8.92 23.73 -8.92
C PHE A 330 -7.79 24.72 -8.58
N MET A 331 -6.85 24.30 -7.73
CA MET A 331 -5.62 25.07 -7.44
C MET A 331 -4.38 24.18 -7.60
N GLY A 332 -3.37 24.68 -8.32
CA GLY A 332 -2.12 23.94 -8.55
C GLY A 332 -2.38 22.72 -9.43
N GLY A 333 -2.61 22.94 -10.73
CA GLY A 333 -2.94 21.87 -11.67
C GLY A 333 -1.88 20.78 -11.68
N ALA A 334 -0.59 21.14 -11.62
CA ALA A 334 0.47 20.19 -11.31
C ALA A 334 0.69 20.05 -9.79
N ILE A 335 1.13 21.11 -9.13
CA ILE A 335 1.59 21.06 -7.73
C ILE A 335 0.83 22.07 -6.88
N TYR A 336 0.36 21.63 -5.72
CA TYR A 336 0.00 22.51 -4.62
C TYR A 336 0.94 22.25 -3.44
N THR A 337 1.54 23.31 -2.91
CA THR A 337 2.38 23.27 -1.70
C THR A 337 1.82 24.29 -0.72
N SER A 338 1.60 23.90 0.54
CA SER A 338 1.03 24.78 1.57
C SER A 338 2.04 25.78 2.15
N ASP A 339 1.60 27.00 2.43
CA ASP A 339 2.36 28.08 3.08
C ASP A 339 2.43 27.95 4.61
N GLY A 340 1.76 26.93 5.18
CA GLY A 340 1.74 26.68 6.62
C GLY A 340 0.57 27.35 7.30
N ASP A 341 0.40 27.06 8.59
CA ASP A 341 -0.60 27.71 9.43
C ASP A 341 0.11 28.33 10.64
N GLU A 342 0.53 29.59 10.51
CA GLU A 342 1.21 30.31 11.57
C GLU A 342 0.37 30.43 12.86
N GLU A 343 -0.97 30.48 12.74
CA GLU A 343 -1.88 30.62 13.88
C GLU A 343 -1.90 29.33 14.72
N ASN A 344 -1.86 28.17 14.05
CA ASN A 344 -1.81 26.87 14.69
C ASN A 344 -0.38 26.34 14.91
N GLY A 345 0.64 27.09 14.46
CA GLY A 345 2.05 26.74 14.61
C GLY A 345 2.51 25.61 13.68
N GLU A 346 1.80 25.39 12.57
CA GLU A 346 2.17 24.39 11.56
C GLU A 346 3.10 25.01 10.51
N PRO A 347 4.29 24.44 10.28
CA PRO A 347 5.22 25.01 9.32
C PRO A 347 4.73 24.79 7.88
N ALA A 348 5.16 25.68 6.98
CA ALA A 348 4.99 25.53 5.53
C ALA A 348 5.53 24.18 5.04
N SER A 349 4.95 23.68 3.96
CA SER A 349 5.48 22.53 3.25
C SER A 349 6.61 22.96 2.31
N VAL A 350 7.45 21.99 1.92
CA VAL A 350 8.60 22.21 1.05
C VAL A 350 8.49 21.27 -0.14
N THR A 351 8.35 21.84 -1.32
CA THR A 351 8.42 21.11 -2.59
C THR A 351 9.61 21.62 -3.38
N THR A 352 10.53 20.74 -3.75
CA THR A 352 11.73 21.06 -4.54
C THR A 352 11.77 20.23 -5.80
N PHE A 353 12.14 20.86 -6.91
CA PHE A 353 12.28 20.22 -8.21
C PHE A 353 13.43 20.87 -9.00
N PRO A 354 14.02 20.17 -9.99
CA PRO A 354 15.13 20.70 -10.78
C PRO A 354 14.75 21.89 -11.66
N ASP A 355 15.72 22.77 -11.95
CA ASP A 355 15.56 23.92 -12.86
C ASP A 355 15.14 23.53 -14.29
N ASP A 356 15.39 22.28 -14.72
CA ASP A 356 14.99 21.74 -16.03
C ASP A 356 13.61 21.07 -16.01
N THR A 357 12.83 21.25 -14.94
CA THR A 357 11.47 20.70 -14.83
C THR A 357 10.57 21.31 -15.90
N VAL A 358 9.82 20.45 -16.58
CA VAL A 358 8.92 20.85 -17.66
C VAL A 358 7.48 20.85 -17.15
N PHE A 359 6.78 21.97 -17.37
CA PHE A 359 5.35 22.12 -17.14
C PHE A 359 4.64 22.35 -18.47
N GLU A 360 3.77 21.43 -18.88
CA GLU A 360 3.09 21.44 -20.18
C GLU A 360 1.59 21.22 -20.02
N ASP A 361 0.77 22.16 -20.49
CA ASP A 361 -0.69 22.00 -20.60
C ASP A 361 -1.41 21.58 -19.31
N ASN A 362 -0.84 21.88 -18.12
CA ASN A 362 -1.56 21.71 -16.86
C ASN A 362 -2.72 22.73 -16.76
N SER A 363 -3.75 22.41 -15.98
CA SER A 363 -4.95 23.23 -15.87
C SER A 363 -5.41 23.41 -14.44
N ALA A 364 -5.69 24.66 -14.07
CA ALA A 364 -6.35 25.02 -12.82
C ALA A 364 -7.03 26.38 -12.93
N GLU A 365 -8.01 26.64 -12.07
CA GLU A 365 -8.59 27.99 -11.93
C GLU A 365 -7.57 28.94 -11.28
N HIS A 366 -6.80 28.43 -10.31
CA HIS A 366 -5.74 29.16 -9.63
C HIS A 366 -4.40 28.45 -9.81
N CYS A 367 -3.51 29.08 -10.60
CA CYS A 367 -2.15 28.61 -10.88
C CYS A 367 -2.12 27.21 -11.55
N PRO A 368 -2.10 27.15 -12.89
CA PRO A 368 -2.11 25.88 -13.64
C PRO A 368 -0.94 24.94 -13.28
N ASP A 369 0.23 25.50 -13.01
CA ASP A 369 1.42 24.70 -12.71
C ASP A 369 1.61 24.54 -11.20
N VAL A 370 2.12 25.56 -10.52
CA VAL A 370 2.44 25.50 -9.09
C VAL A 370 1.60 26.52 -8.31
N HIS A 371 0.95 26.07 -7.24
CA HIS A 371 0.31 26.91 -6.24
C HIS A 371 1.07 26.78 -4.91
N ASN A 372 1.39 27.90 -4.25
CA ASN A 372 2.28 27.95 -3.08
C ASN A 372 1.57 28.18 -1.73
N GLY A 373 0.25 28.03 -1.69
CA GLY A 373 -0.58 28.24 -0.50
C GLY A 373 -1.19 29.64 -0.45
N ASP A 374 -0.54 30.61 -1.07
CA ASP A 374 -1.03 31.99 -1.19
C ASP A 374 -1.87 32.18 -2.46
N SER A 375 -3.18 32.41 -2.30
CA SER A 375 -4.13 32.57 -3.42
C SER A 375 -3.83 33.75 -4.34
N ASP A 376 -3.00 34.70 -3.90
CA ASP A 376 -2.68 35.91 -4.67
C ASP A 376 -1.37 35.77 -5.48
N ASN A 377 -0.64 34.65 -5.37
CA ASN A 377 0.70 34.54 -5.93
C ASN A 377 1.00 33.19 -6.57
N CYS A 378 0.84 33.10 -7.89
CA CYS A 378 1.37 31.98 -8.67
C CYS A 378 2.88 32.18 -8.89
N PRO A 379 3.75 31.28 -8.40
CA PRO A 379 5.17 31.30 -8.73
C PRO A 379 5.36 31.24 -10.25
N VAL A 380 6.27 32.07 -10.76
CA VAL A 380 6.76 31.91 -12.14
C VAL A 380 7.74 30.74 -12.12
N VAL A 381 7.32 29.62 -12.72
CA VAL A 381 8.11 28.40 -12.86
C VAL A 381 8.96 28.40 -14.12
#